data_AF-A0A0G1QAC1-F1
#
_entry.id   AF-A0A0G1QAC1-F1
#
_cell.length_a   1.000
_cell.length_b   1.000
_cell.length_c   1.000
_cell.angle_alpha   90.00
_cell.angle_beta   90.00
_cell.angle_gamma   90.00
#
_symmetry.space_group_name_H-M   'P 1'
#
loop_
_entity.id
_entity.type
_entity.pdbx_description
1 polymer ?
#
loop_
_entity_poly.entity_id
_entity_poly.type
_entity_poly.pdbx_seq_one_letter_code
_entity_poly.pdbx_strand_id
1 'polypeptide(L)'
;MENNSFGDESAGKKRRDLLLPASILVAAVLIAGSLVYSAGKRSSEKNLAQISSGNEEQTAGIENLVTVNSDDHIRGDMDAPVQVVEFSDMECPFCKTFHDTMQKVMLKYGDKVAWIYRHAPIDSLHPKSRKEAEATECAASLGGNIKFWAYLDRLMEITPSNNGLDP
;
A
#
# COMPACT_ATOMS: atom_id res chain seq x y z
N MET A 1 38.69 82.68 9.28
CA MET A 1 39.48 81.43 9.28
C MET A 1 38.49 80.31 9.55
N GLU A 2 37.80 79.85 8.52
CA GLU A 2 36.81 78.78 8.62
C GLU A 2 37.43 77.50 8.05
N ASN A 3 37.48 76.49 8.91
CA ASN A 3 37.87 75.13 8.58
C ASN A 3 36.63 74.39 8.06
N ASN A 4 36.75 73.68 6.93
CA ASN A 4 35.88 72.55 6.56
C ASN A 4 36.74 71.58 5.74
N SER A 5 37.08 70.41 6.29
CA SER A 5 36.29 69.17 6.32
C SER A 5 36.29 68.46 4.97
N PHE A 6 37.29 67.59 4.78
CA PHE A 6 37.37 66.62 3.70
C PHE A 6 37.52 65.24 4.36
N GLY A 7 36.39 64.59 4.61
CA GLY A 7 36.30 63.28 5.25
C GLY A 7 35.69 62.24 4.32
N ASP A 8 36.55 61.29 3.90
CA ASP A 8 36.30 59.86 3.67
C ASP A 8 34.89 59.41 3.17
N GLU A 9 34.71 59.35 1.85
CA GLU A 9 33.53 58.72 1.21
C GLU A 9 33.84 57.39 0.48
N SER A 10 35.11 56.98 0.42
CA SER A 10 35.55 55.87 -0.45
C SER A 10 35.54 54.49 0.23
N ALA A 11 35.64 54.44 1.57
CA ALA A 11 35.74 53.18 2.30
C ALA A 11 34.39 52.43 2.46
N GLY A 12 33.25 53.12 2.36
CA GLY A 12 31.91 52.56 2.60
C GLY A 12 31.34 51.74 1.44
N LYS A 13 31.60 52.15 0.19
CA LYS A 13 31.01 51.52 -1.01
C LYS A 13 31.58 50.12 -1.26
N LYS A 14 32.91 49.96 -1.19
CA LYS A 14 33.58 48.65 -1.35
C LYS A 14 33.17 47.62 -0.30
N ARG A 15 32.89 48.05 0.93
CA ARG A 15 32.42 47.16 2.00
C ARG A 15 31.00 46.68 1.70
N ARG A 16 30.09 47.56 1.27
CA ARG A 16 28.69 47.20 0.96
C ARG A 16 28.57 46.29 -0.27
N ASP A 17 29.38 46.52 -1.29
CA ASP A 17 29.41 45.70 -2.52
C ASP A 17 30.01 44.29 -2.28
N LEU A 18 30.87 44.13 -1.25
CA LEU A 18 31.43 42.83 -0.85
C LEU A 18 30.57 42.11 0.21
N LEU A 19 29.83 42.86 1.03
CA LEU A 19 28.96 42.32 2.08
C LEU A 19 27.70 41.61 1.52
N LEU A 20 27.17 42.07 0.39
CA LEU A 20 26.04 41.41 -0.26
C LEU A 20 26.38 39.98 -0.71
N PRO A 21 27.41 39.73 -1.54
CA PRO A 21 27.78 38.37 -1.93
C PRO A 21 28.31 37.54 -0.74
N ALA A 22 29.02 38.17 0.21
CA ALA A 22 29.50 37.46 1.39
C ALA A 22 28.36 36.95 2.29
N SER A 23 27.29 37.75 2.49
CA SER A 23 26.15 37.32 3.31
C SER A 23 25.34 36.18 2.66
N ILE A 24 25.21 36.18 1.34
CA ILE A 24 24.56 35.08 0.59
C ILE A 24 25.34 33.78 0.77
N LEU A 25 26.68 33.83 0.67
CA LEU A 25 27.54 32.65 0.87
C LEU A 25 27.46 32.13 2.31
N VAL A 26 27.49 33.02 3.31
CA VAL A 26 27.35 32.62 4.72
C VAL A 26 26.00 31.97 4.97
N ALA A 27 24.90 32.53 4.44
CA ALA A 27 23.57 31.94 4.57
C ALA A 27 23.48 30.55 3.92
N ALA A 28 24.04 30.38 2.72
CA ALA A 28 24.06 29.09 2.03
C ALA A 28 24.83 28.01 2.82
N VAL A 29 25.97 28.37 3.41
CA VAL A 29 26.76 27.47 4.27
C VAL A 29 25.99 27.10 5.54
N LEU A 30 25.32 28.06 6.18
CA LEU A 30 24.52 27.80 7.38
C LEU A 30 23.31 26.89 7.09
N ILE A 31 22.62 27.10 5.97
CA ILE A 31 21.49 26.26 5.56
C ILE A 31 21.97 24.83 5.26
N ALA A 32 23.03 24.67 4.46
CA ALA A 32 23.59 23.37 4.14
C ALA A 32 24.11 22.63 5.39
N GLY A 33 24.84 23.34 6.26
CA GLY A 33 25.30 22.80 7.54
C GLY A 33 24.16 22.37 8.46
N SER A 34 23.07 23.15 8.50
CA SER A 34 21.88 22.82 9.31
C SER A 34 21.16 21.57 8.79
N LEU A 35 21.06 21.40 7.46
CA LEU A 35 20.46 20.20 6.87
C LEU A 35 21.30 18.95 7.15
N VAL A 36 22.63 19.04 7.02
CA VAL A 36 23.55 17.92 7.33
C VAL A 36 23.53 17.59 8.82
N TYR A 37 23.56 18.59 9.69
CA TYR A 37 23.49 18.41 11.15
C TYR A 37 22.15 17.79 11.58
N SER A 38 21.04 18.25 11.00
CA SER A 38 19.70 17.73 11.27
C SER A 38 19.52 16.31 10.74
N ALA A 39 20.00 16.01 9.52
CA ALA A 39 19.98 14.66 8.98
C ALA A 39 20.86 13.68 9.80
N GLY A 40 22.00 14.15 10.32
CA GLY A 40 22.89 13.36 11.17
C GLY A 40 22.34 13.08 12.58
N LYS A 41 21.62 14.03 13.19
CA LYS A 41 21.04 13.84 14.53
C LYS A 41 19.70 13.10 14.56
N ARG A 42 18.98 13.00 13.44
CA ARG A 42 17.61 12.46 13.41
C ARG A 42 17.52 10.93 13.34
N SER A 43 18.62 10.23 13.09
CA SER A 43 18.60 8.77 12.86
C SER A 43 19.06 7.91 14.04
N SER A 44 19.70 8.46 15.08
CA SER A 44 20.30 7.64 16.15
C SER A 44 19.50 7.57 17.47
N GLU A 45 18.62 8.53 17.77
CA GLU A 45 17.84 8.49 19.02
C GLU A 45 16.43 7.89 18.85
N LYS A 46 15.88 7.87 17.62
CA LYS A 46 14.57 7.25 17.36
C LYS A 46 14.59 5.72 17.29
N ASN A 47 15.76 5.10 17.15
CA ASN A 47 15.88 3.64 17.00
C ASN A 47 16.37 2.90 18.26
N LEU A 48 16.90 3.59 19.28
CA LEU A 48 17.41 2.91 20.48
C LEU A 48 16.40 2.85 21.64
N ALA A 49 15.41 3.75 21.67
CA ALA A 49 14.35 3.73 22.69
C ALA A 49 13.18 2.79 22.36
N GLN A 50 13.11 2.22 21.15
CA GLN A 50 12.01 1.35 20.73
C GLN A 50 12.38 -0.14 20.68
N ILE A 51 13.65 -0.50 20.85
CA ILE A 51 14.12 -1.91 20.81
C ILE A 51 14.12 -2.56 22.21
N SER A 52 14.00 -1.77 23.29
CA SER A 52 14.09 -2.28 24.67
C SER A 52 12.82 -2.15 25.53
N SER A 53 11.70 -1.71 24.95
CA SER A 53 10.42 -1.70 25.65
C SER A 53 9.43 -2.66 24.98
N GLY A 54 9.44 -3.90 25.46
CA GLY A 54 8.20 -4.64 25.73
C GLY A 54 7.52 -5.33 24.55
N ASN A 55 8.10 -6.46 24.14
CA ASN A 55 7.43 -7.55 23.42
C ASN A 55 6.34 -8.28 24.26
N GLU A 56 5.50 -7.58 25.03
CA GLU A 56 4.42 -8.26 25.79
C GLU A 56 3.06 -7.53 25.85
N GLU A 57 2.90 -6.34 25.23
CA GLU A 57 1.60 -5.62 25.26
C GLU A 57 1.17 -5.09 23.89
N GLN A 58 1.46 -5.83 22.82
CA GLN A 58 0.88 -5.57 21.50
C GLN A 58 0.62 -6.85 20.69
N THR A 59 0.36 -7.96 21.38
CA THR A 59 -0.09 -9.21 20.75
C THR A 59 -1.63 -9.27 20.64
N ALA A 60 -2.35 -8.42 21.38
CA ALA A 60 -3.83 -8.37 21.38
C ALA A 60 -4.46 -7.95 20.03
N GLY A 61 -3.65 -7.49 19.06
CA GLY A 61 -4.10 -7.16 17.71
C GLY A 61 -3.75 -8.19 16.63
N ILE A 62 -2.94 -9.21 16.95
CA ILE A 62 -2.52 -10.26 16.00
C ILE A 62 -3.38 -11.53 16.14
N GLU A 63 -4.21 -11.63 17.18
CA GLU A 63 -5.12 -12.76 17.38
C GLU A 63 -6.24 -12.85 16.34
N ASN A 64 -6.49 -11.78 15.57
CA ASN A 64 -7.54 -11.73 14.54
C ASN A 64 -6.98 -11.63 13.11
N LEU A 65 -5.73 -12.05 12.88
CA LEU A 65 -5.25 -12.16 11.51
C LEU A 65 -6.05 -13.23 10.76
N VAL A 66 -6.44 -12.90 9.54
CA VAL A 66 -7.05 -13.86 8.61
C VAL A 66 -5.99 -14.92 8.29
N THR A 67 -6.10 -16.09 8.93
CA THR A 67 -5.20 -17.22 8.66
C THR A 67 -5.61 -17.89 7.36
N VAL A 68 -4.63 -18.28 6.54
CA VAL A 68 -4.85 -19.08 5.33
C VAL A 68 -4.73 -20.56 5.72
N ASN A 69 -5.71 -21.35 5.31
CA ASN A 69 -5.85 -22.75 5.67
C ASN A 69 -5.69 -23.64 4.44
N SER A 70 -5.46 -24.95 4.65
CA SER A 70 -5.36 -25.94 3.55
C SER A 70 -6.63 -26.06 2.71
N ASP A 71 -7.76 -25.68 3.29
CA ASP A 71 -9.08 -25.82 2.68
C ASP A 71 -9.45 -24.58 1.84
N ASP A 72 -8.63 -23.54 1.86
CA ASP A 72 -8.85 -22.36 1.01
C ASP A 72 -8.55 -22.68 -0.46
N HIS A 73 -9.26 -22.01 -1.37
CA HIS A 73 -8.96 -22.07 -2.80
C HIS A 73 -7.87 -21.06 -3.13
N ILE A 74 -6.73 -21.56 -3.60
CA ILE A 74 -5.51 -20.77 -3.81
C ILE A 74 -5.11 -20.79 -5.28
N ARG A 75 -4.86 -19.63 -5.86
CA ARG A 75 -4.26 -19.47 -7.19
C ARG A 75 -2.91 -18.80 -7.04
N GLY A 76 -1.87 -19.43 -7.59
CA GLY A 76 -0.48 -19.00 -7.41
C GLY A 76 0.25 -19.85 -6.38
N ASP A 77 1.41 -19.38 -5.94
CA ASP A 77 2.27 -20.06 -4.97
C ASP A 77 1.88 -19.64 -3.54
N MET A 78 1.60 -20.59 -2.65
CA MET A 78 1.29 -20.29 -1.24
C MET A 78 2.47 -19.64 -0.51
N ASP A 79 3.70 -19.92 -0.93
CA ASP A 79 4.92 -19.34 -0.36
C ASP A 79 5.25 -17.96 -0.98
N ALA A 80 4.35 -17.42 -1.81
CA ALA A 80 4.51 -16.10 -2.38
C ALA A 80 4.69 -15.03 -1.27
N PRO A 81 5.59 -14.05 -1.48
CA PRO A 81 5.85 -12.99 -0.50
C PRO A 81 4.64 -12.07 -0.26
N VAL A 82 3.63 -12.12 -1.14
CA VAL A 82 2.36 -11.40 -0.99
C VAL A 82 1.22 -12.39 -1.13
N GLN A 83 0.37 -12.47 -0.11
CA GLN A 83 -0.86 -13.26 -0.13
C GLN A 83 -2.05 -12.31 -0.03
N VAL A 84 -3.00 -12.46 -0.94
CA VAL A 84 -4.23 -11.67 -0.98
C VAL A 84 -5.41 -12.58 -0.67
N VAL A 85 -5.98 -12.44 0.52
CA VAL A 85 -7.23 -13.11 0.87
C VAL A 85 -8.40 -12.22 0.46
N GLU A 86 -9.12 -12.65 -0.56
CA GLU A 86 -10.32 -11.98 -1.07
C GLU A 86 -11.58 -12.63 -0.49
N PHE A 87 -12.41 -11.82 0.13
CA PHE A 87 -13.79 -12.15 0.46
C PHE A 87 -14.70 -11.55 -0.62
N SER A 88 -15.40 -12.40 -1.35
CA SER A 88 -16.05 -11.98 -2.60
C SER A 88 -17.47 -12.51 -2.72
N ASP A 89 -18.32 -11.71 -3.35
CA ASP A 89 -19.72 -11.98 -3.64
C ASP A 89 -19.89 -11.99 -5.17
N MET A 90 -20.40 -13.10 -5.71
CA MET A 90 -20.50 -13.34 -7.15
C MET A 90 -21.52 -12.45 -7.88
N GLU A 91 -22.46 -11.87 -7.15
CA GLU A 91 -23.46 -10.96 -7.69
C GLU A 91 -23.10 -9.49 -7.45
N CYS A 92 -22.01 -9.21 -6.73
CA CYS A 92 -21.57 -7.84 -6.46
C CYS A 92 -20.81 -7.26 -7.66
N PRO A 93 -21.25 -6.12 -8.24
CA PRO A 93 -20.57 -5.51 -9.39
C PRO A 93 -19.14 -5.03 -9.07
N PHE A 94 -18.86 -4.68 -7.81
CA PHE A 94 -17.53 -4.30 -7.37
C PHE A 94 -16.60 -5.51 -7.23
N CYS A 95 -17.12 -6.64 -6.74
CA CYS A 95 -16.38 -7.90 -6.68
C CYS A 95 -16.01 -8.39 -8.09
N LYS A 96 -16.95 -8.30 -9.05
CA LYS A 96 -16.66 -8.56 -10.47
C LYS A 96 -15.51 -7.70 -11.00
N THR A 97 -15.56 -6.38 -10.73
CA THR A 97 -14.49 -5.46 -11.17
C THR A 97 -13.14 -5.76 -10.49
N PHE A 98 -13.18 -6.17 -9.22
CA PHE A 98 -11.99 -6.57 -8.48
C PHE A 98 -11.41 -7.88 -9.01
N HIS A 99 -12.25 -8.84 -9.38
CA HIS A 99 -11.83 -10.09 -10.00
C HIS A 99 -11.00 -9.84 -11.28
N ASP A 100 -11.44 -8.95 -12.17
CA ASP A 100 -10.67 -8.52 -13.35
C ASP A 100 -9.33 -7.85 -12.97
N THR A 101 -9.32 -7.11 -11.87
CA THR A 101 -8.10 -6.47 -11.34
C THR A 101 -7.12 -7.51 -10.83
N MET A 102 -7.60 -8.50 -10.08
CA MET A 102 -6.77 -9.59 -9.58
C MET A 102 -6.23 -10.47 -10.70
N GLN A 103 -7.01 -10.74 -11.75
CA GLN A 103 -6.46 -11.41 -12.95
C GLN A 103 -5.26 -10.66 -13.53
N LYS A 104 -5.33 -9.32 -13.64
CA LYS A 104 -4.20 -8.49 -14.09
C LYS A 104 -3.01 -8.53 -13.13
N VAL A 105 -3.26 -8.58 -11.82
CA VAL A 105 -2.22 -8.72 -10.80
C VAL A 105 -1.51 -10.06 -10.96
N MET A 106 -2.25 -11.17 -11.06
CA MET A 106 -1.68 -12.50 -11.25
C MET A 106 -0.84 -12.57 -12.53
N LEU A 107 -1.32 -12.00 -13.63
CA LEU A 107 -0.58 -11.93 -14.89
C LEU A 107 0.71 -11.09 -14.80
N LYS A 108 0.68 -9.98 -14.05
CA LYS A 108 1.81 -9.05 -13.95
C LYS A 108 2.89 -9.52 -12.99
N TYR A 109 2.50 -10.15 -11.88
CA TYR A 109 3.41 -10.48 -10.77
C TYR A 109 3.73 -11.98 -10.67
N GLY A 110 2.94 -12.84 -11.33
CA GLY A 110 3.18 -14.29 -11.36
C GLY A 110 3.30 -14.89 -9.96
N ASP A 111 4.36 -15.66 -9.76
CA ASP A 111 4.64 -16.42 -8.52
C ASP A 111 4.94 -15.54 -7.29
N LYS A 112 4.92 -14.21 -7.44
CA LYS A 112 5.10 -13.27 -6.33
C LYS A 112 3.81 -12.99 -5.57
N VAL A 113 2.66 -13.44 -6.08
CA VAL A 113 1.35 -13.22 -5.46
C VAL A 113 0.60 -14.55 -5.36
N ALA A 114 0.08 -14.85 -4.18
CA ALA A 114 -0.96 -15.86 -3.97
C ALA A 114 -2.31 -15.15 -3.89
N TRP A 115 -3.30 -15.65 -4.62
CA TRP A 115 -4.67 -15.21 -4.51
C TRP A 115 -5.49 -16.30 -3.83
N ILE A 116 -5.97 -15.99 -2.63
CA ILE A 116 -6.79 -16.86 -1.80
C ILE A 116 -8.21 -16.34 -1.85
N TYR A 117 -9.18 -17.18 -2.22
CA TYR A 117 -10.56 -16.76 -2.40
C TYR A 117 -11.49 -17.37 -1.34
N ARG A 118 -12.39 -16.55 -0.80
CA ARG A 118 -13.44 -16.96 0.15
C ARG A 118 -14.78 -16.37 -0.24
N HIS A 119 -15.82 -17.20 -0.22
CA HIS A 119 -17.19 -16.76 -0.44
C HIS A 119 -17.64 -15.82 0.69
N ALA A 120 -18.21 -14.68 0.32
CA ALA A 120 -18.84 -13.72 1.22
C ALA A 120 -20.19 -13.23 0.67
N PRO A 121 -21.16 -14.14 0.44
CA PRO A 121 -22.46 -13.78 -0.11
C PRO A 121 -23.21 -12.84 0.83
N ILE A 122 -23.68 -11.71 0.30
CA ILE A 122 -24.46 -10.72 1.04
C ILE A 122 -25.94 -11.02 0.80
N ASP A 123 -26.48 -12.03 1.47
CA ASP A 123 -27.83 -12.59 1.18
C ASP A 123 -28.95 -11.54 1.14
N SER A 124 -28.83 -10.45 1.93
CA SER A 124 -29.81 -9.35 1.96
C SER A 124 -29.83 -8.49 0.69
N LEU A 125 -28.73 -8.45 -0.07
CA LEU A 125 -28.58 -7.67 -1.29
C LEU A 125 -28.53 -8.58 -2.52
N HIS A 126 -27.88 -9.73 -2.38
CA HIS A 126 -27.60 -10.69 -3.42
C HIS A 126 -28.04 -12.11 -3.03
N PRO A 127 -29.36 -12.38 -2.90
CA PRO A 127 -29.87 -13.68 -2.51
C PRO A 127 -29.43 -14.84 -3.42
N LYS A 128 -29.05 -14.57 -4.68
CA LYS A 128 -28.54 -15.62 -5.60
C LYS A 128 -27.09 -16.01 -5.34
N SER A 129 -26.28 -15.09 -4.82
CA SER A 129 -24.82 -15.27 -4.61
C SER A 129 -24.48 -16.51 -3.80
N ARG A 130 -25.28 -16.85 -2.79
CA ARG A 130 -25.06 -18.07 -2.00
C ARG A 130 -25.19 -19.35 -2.83
N LYS A 131 -26.13 -19.41 -3.76
CA LYS A 131 -26.30 -20.58 -4.64
C LYS A 131 -25.19 -20.68 -5.67
N GLU A 132 -24.68 -19.54 -6.15
CA GLU A 132 -23.52 -19.49 -7.03
C GLU A 132 -22.23 -19.93 -6.31
N ALA A 133 -22.08 -19.52 -5.05
CA ALA A 133 -21.03 -20.03 -4.16
C ALA A 133 -21.11 -21.55 -3.98
N GLU A 134 -22.30 -22.08 -3.65
CA GLU A 134 -22.53 -23.54 -3.58
C GLU A 134 -22.16 -24.25 -4.91
N ALA A 135 -22.55 -23.68 -6.05
CA ALA A 135 -22.23 -24.25 -7.36
C ALA A 135 -20.72 -24.24 -7.66
N THR A 136 -20.00 -23.20 -7.22
CA THR A 136 -18.54 -23.11 -7.36
C THR A 136 -17.84 -24.15 -6.50
N GLU A 137 -18.32 -24.39 -5.27
CA GLU A 137 -17.82 -25.47 -4.41
C GLU A 137 -18.17 -26.88 -4.94
N CYS A 138 -19.29 -27.02 -5.66
CA CYS A 138 -19.60 -28.25 -6.38
C CYS A 138 -18.57 -28.51 -7.49
N ALA A 139 -18.19 -27.47 -8.24
CA ALA A 139 -17.13 -27.59 -9.23
C ALA A 139 -15.79 -28.00 -8.58
N ALA A 140 -15.47 -27.42 -7.42
CA ALA A 140 -14.29 -27.80 -6.63
C ALA A 140 -14.35 -29.26 -6.19
N SER A 141 -15.49 -29.75 -5.70
CA SER A 141 -15.66 -31.14 -5.27
C SER A 141 -15.46 -32.13 -6.42
N LEU A 142 -15.77 -31.72 -7.67
CA LEU A 142 -15.67 -32.57 -8.86
C LEU A 142 -14.27 -32.59 -9.49
N GLY A 143 -13.43 -31.57 -9.27
CA GLY A 143 -12.10 -31.53 -9.90
C GLY A 143 -11.07 -30.64 -9.22
N GLY A 144 -11.24 -30.43 -7.92
CA GLY A 144 -10.37 -29.66 -7.04
C GLY A 144 -10.30 -28.19 -7.39
N ASN A 145 -9.25 -27.56 -6.85
CA ASN A 145 -8.94 -26.14 -7.01
C ASN A 145 -8.92 -25.68 -8.48
N ILE A 146 -8.47 -26.53 -9.42
CA ILE A 146 -8.46 -26.20 -10.86
C ILE A 146 -9.89 -25.95 -11.38
N LYS A 147 -10.86 -26.79 -10.98
CA LYS A 147 -12.26 -26.65 -11.41
C LYS A 147 -12.99 -25.55 -10.64
N PHE A 148 -12.65 -25.33 -9.38
CA PHE A 148 -13.12 -24.16 -8.62
C PHE A 148 -12.83 -22.87 -9.40
N TRP A 149 -11.55 -22.65 -9.72
CA TRP A 149 -11.08 -21.44 -10.37
C TRP A 149 -11.60 -21.26 -11.80
N ALA A 150 -11.68 -22.35 -12.58
CA ALA A 150 -12.25 -22.28 -13.92
C ALA A 150 -13.75 -21.92 -13.90
N TYR A 151 -14.50 -22.44 -12.92
CA TYR A 151 -15.91 -22.11 -12.75
C TYR A 151 -16.10 -20.66 -12.28
N LEU A 152 -15.37 -20.26 -11.24
CA LEU A 152 -15.41 -18.91 -10.67
C LEU A 152 -15.10 -17.85 -11.73
N ASP A 153 -14.01 -18.02 -12.50
CA ASP A 153 -13.62 -17.08 -13.57
C ASP A 153 -14.73 -16.94 -14.61
N ARG A 154 -15.30 -18.08 -15.03
CA ARG A 154 -16.37 -18.07 -16.02
C ARG A 154 -17.62 -17.39 -15.50
N LEU A 155 -18.00 -17.65 -14.25
CA LEU A 155 -19.17 -17.04 -13.63
C LEU A 155 -18.99 -15.53 -13.49
N MET A 156 -17.84 -15.07 -12.96
CA MET A 156 -17.52 -13.65 -12.80
C MET A 156 -17.44 -12.92 -14.16
N GLU A 157 -16.96 -13.59 -15.21
CA GLU A 157 -16.95 -13.04 -16.57
C GLU A 157 -18.37 -12.76 -17.07
N ILE A 158 -19.29 -13.73 -16.94
CA ILE A 158 -20.62 -13.65 -17.57
C ILE A 158 -21.70 -13.02 -16.69
N THR A 159 -21.53 -13.00 -15.36
CA THR A 159 -22.57 -12.50 -14.47
C THR A 159 -22.91 -11.05 -14.81
N PRO A 160 -24.18 -10.71 -15.05
CA PRO A 160 -24.61 -9.32 -15.16
C PRO A 160 -24.66 -8.61 -13.79
N SER A 161 -24.34 -9.33 -12.70
CA SER A 161 -24.43 -8.88 -11.30
C SER A 161 -25.87 -8.54 -10.88
N ASN A 162 -26.04 -8.18 -9.60
CA ASN A 162 -27.31 -7.75 -9.00
C ASN A 162 -28.47 -8.76 -9.15
N ASN A 163 -28.18 -10.06 -8.99
CA ASN A 163 -29.12 -11.18 -9.11
C ASN A 163 -29.59 -11.46 -10.53
N GLY A 164 -28.80 -11.08 -11.55
CA GLY A 164 -29.21 -11.17 -12.94
C GLY A 164 -28.73 -12.41 -13.70
N LEU A 165 -27.94 -13.31 -13.07
CA LEU A 165 -27.31 -14.42 -13.78
C LEU A 165 -28.34 -15.47 -14.30
N ASP A 166 -29.38 -15.76 -13.51
CA ASP A 166 -30.48 -16.64 -13.95
C ASP A 166 -31.61 -15.84 -14.63
N PRO A 167 -32.21 -16.35 -15.72
CA PRO A 167 -33.36 -15.75 -16.40
C PRO A 167 -34.65 -15.70 -15.55
#